data_AF-V4Y713-F1
#
_entry.id   AF-V4Y713-F1
#
_cell.length_a   1.000
_cell.length_b   1.000
_cell.length_c   1.000
_cell.angle_alpha   90.00
_cell.angle_beta   90.00
_cell.angle_gamma   90.00
#
_symmetry.space_group_name_H-M   'P 1'
#
loop_
_entity.id
_entity.type
_entity.pdbx_description
1 polymer ?
#
loop_
_entity_poly.entity_id
_entity_poly.type
_entity_poly.pdbx_seq_one_letter_code
_entity_poly.pdbx_strand_id
1 'polypeptide(L)'
;MYGVSTDQPFALAASREFRGLSFGLLSDHSRHVVETPDVVAEAGRTFLRALFPARTVSDSSPGDQRAADGHGGQPYDPDANHHFPDGRLNDVLARLRSDPEVQATLEAQNVNAVVRKGYNDHGPTHIAIVRDRALRLYDLLKAGGVEFDGAREQGLDEADEAVVVALAATLHDVGHVVHRDRHSYYSIPLAANLLDRLLDESDHYDVAEAVRIKAETLHAILCHHTEEDPLTLEAGIVRVADGLDMERGRSRIPYQKGGRGIDTLSSQAIRDVTLAPGDDTPVVVEIEMVNAAGVYQVDGLLKEKLRGSGLTKHVRIVAVNTKTDDPLVERIEL
;
A
#
# COMPACT_ATOMS: atom_id res chain seq x y z
N MET A 1 -48.65 -14.44 -46.13
CA MET A 1 -50.09 -14.67 -45.94
C MET A 1 -50.28 -15.06 -44.47
N TYR A 2 -51.26 -14.45 -43.80
CA TYR A 2 -51.57 -14.49 -42.36
C TYR A 2 -51.80 -15.90 -41.78
N GLY A 3 -51.66 -16.04 -40.44
CA GLY A 3 -52.48 -17.00 -39.67
C GLY A 3 -51.86 -17.58 -38.38
N VAL A 4 -52.40 -17.19 -37.23
CA VAL A 4 -52.11 -17.61 -35.84
C VAL A 4 -53.03 -18.77 -35.41
N SER A 5 -52.60 -19.65 -34.50
CA SER A 5 -53.43 -20.32 -33.44
C SER A 5 -52.54 -21.26 -32.61
N THR A 6 -52.09 -20.88 -31.40
CA THR A 6 -52.64 -21.25 -30.07
C THR A 6 -53.00 -22.73 -29.89
N ASP A 7 -52.30 -23.42 -28.98
CA ASP A 7 -52.90 -23.98 -27.75
C ASP A 7 -51.88 -24.70 -26.86
N GLN A 8 -51.84 -24.31 -25.58
CA GLN A 8 -51.47 -25.17 -24.45
C GLN A 8 -52.73 -25.45 -23.63
N PRO A 9 -52.77 -26.56 -22.87
CA PRO A 9 -52.86 -26.39 -21.42
C PRO A 9 -52.05 -27.40 -20.57
N PHE A 10 -51.81 -26.98 -19.32
CA PHE A 10 -51.21 -27.67 -18.17
C PHE A 10 -52.08 -28.81 -17.60
N ALA A 11 -51.45 -29.86 -17.01
CA ALA A 11 -51.57 -30.25 -15.59
C ALA A 11 -50.93 -31.63 -15.21
N LEU A 12 -50.16 -31.61 -14.10
CA LEU A 12 -49.89 -32.61 -13.03
C LEU A 12 -49.78 -34.13 -13.32
N ALA A 13 -48.66 -34.75 -12.88
CA ALA A 13 -48.60 -35.65 -11.70
C ALA A 13 -47.20 -36.30 -11.48
N ALA A 14 -46.78 -36.35 -10.21
CA ALA A 14 -46.02 -37.36 -9.43
C ALA A 14 -45.25 -38.49 -10.17
N SER A 15 -44.15 -39.09 -9.71
CA SER A 15 -43.33 -39.10 -8.48
C SER A 15 -42.16 -40.07 -8.76
N ARG A 16 -40.99 -39.86 -8.14
CA ARG A 16 -39.94 -40.88 -7.86
C ARG A 16 -38.84 -40.18 -7.04
N GLU A 17 -38.92 -40.24 -5.72
CA GLU A 17 -38.16 -41.16 -4.86
C GLU A 17 -36.64 -41.09 -5.06
N PHE A 18 -35.97 -40.33 -4.18
CA PHE A 18 -34.63 -40.64 -3.71
C PHE A 18 -34.64 -40.57 -2.18
N ARG A 19 -34.64 -41.74 -1.55
CA ARG A 19 -34.44 -41.89 -0.10
C ARG A 19 -32.96 -42.13 0.18
N GLY A 20 -32.45 -41.39 1.16
CA GLY A 20 -31.59 -41.95 2.20
C GLY A 20 -30.11 -41.64 2.09
N LEU A 21 -29.65 -40.68 2.91
CA LEU A 21 -28.57 -40.90 3.88
C LEU A 21 -28.76 -39.91 5.04
N SER A 22 -28.78 -40.46 6.25
CA SER A 22 -29.16 -39.83 7.52
C SER A 22 -28.24 -38.70 7.97
N PHE A 23 -28.85 -37.62 8.44
CA PHE A 23 -28.27 -36.71 9.44
C PHE A 23 -28.33 -37.38 10.82
N GLY A 24 -27.18 -37.63 11.43
CA GLY A 24 -27.05 -38.01 12.84
C GLY A 24 -26.62 -36.81 13.66
N LEU A 25 -27.50 -36.39 14.58
CA LEU A 25 -27.18 -35.41 15.64
C LEU A 25 -26.03 -35.91 16.51
N LEU A 26 -25.15 -34.99 16.90
CA LEU A 26 -24.47 -35.04 18.19
C LEU A 26 -24.58 -33.68 18.88
N SER A 27 -24.90 -33.80 20.16
CA SER A 27 -25.40 -32.83 21.11
C SER A 27 -24.33 -31.88 21.68
N ASP A 28 -24.78 -30.65 21.93
CA ASP A 28 -24.63 -29.89 23.17
C ASP A 28 -23.27 -29.92 23.88
N HIS A 29 -22.51 -28.82 23.78
CA HIS A 29 -21.67 -28.31 24.86
C HIS A 29 -21.64 -26.78 24.83
N SER A 30 -22.59 -26.20 25.56
CA SER A 30 -22.51 -24.82 26.04
C SER A 30 -21.32 -24.68 26.99
N ARG A 31 -20.25 -23.99 26.56
CA ARG A 31 -19.23 -23.44 27.46
C ARG A 31 -19.13 -21.94 27.22
N HIS A 32 -19.67 -21.19 28.17
CA HIS A 32 -19.38 -19.78 28.40
C HIS A 32 -17.87 -19.60 28.52
N VAL A 33 -17.27 -18.86 27.59
CA VAL A 33 -15.97 -18.22 27.81
C VAL A 33 -16.28 -16.85 28.40
N VAL A 34 -16.06 -16.73 29.71
CA VAL A 34 -15.98 -15.45 30.40
C VAL A 34 -14.62 -14.85 30.02
N GLU A 35 -14.63 -13.80 29.20
CA GLU A 35 -13.45 -12.97 29.00
C GLU A 35 -13.10 -12.31 30.34
N THR A 36 -11.92 -12.64 30.85
CA THR A 36 -11.31 -11.95 31.97
C THR A 36 -10.48 -10.80 31.40
N PRO A 37 -10.71 -9.54 31.80
CA PRO A 37 -9.74 -8.48 31.58
C PRO A 37 -8.57 -8.67 32.55
N ASP A 38 -7.41 -8.10 32.23
CA ASP A 38 -6.17 -8.05 33.04
C ASP A 38 -5.13 -9.17 32.80
N VAL A 39 -4.31 -9.01 31.74
CA VAL A 39 -2.86 -9.36 31.80
C VAL A 39 -1.94 -8.38 31.04
N VAL A 40 -2.42 -7.44 30.21
CA VAL A 40 -1.54 -6.47 29.50
C VAL A 40 -1.42 -5.11 30.24
N ALA A 41 -1.39 -5.12 31.58
CA ALA A 41 -1.46 -3.91 32.39
C ALA A 41 -0.28 -3.68 33.37
N GLU A 42 0.82 -4.44 33.28
CA GLU A 42 1.90 -4.37 34.29
C GLU A 42 3.32 -4.10 33.75
N ALA A 43 3.49 -3.81 32.45
CA ALA A 43 4.76 -3.30 31.92
C ALA A 43 4.74 -1.79 31.57
N GLY A 44 3.56 -1.17 31.52
CA GLY A 44 3.38 0.21 31.03
C GLY A 44 3.34 1.32 32.10
N ARG A 45 3.42 0.99 33.40
CA ARG A 45 3.18 1.98 34.48
C ARG A 45 4.41 2.50 35.20
N THR A 46 5.60 1.95 34.95
CA THR A 46 6.83 2.38 35.64
C THR A 46 7.58 3.50 34.89
N PHE A 47 7.28 3.74 33.61
CA PHE A 47 7.97 4.78 32.82
C PHE A 47 7.24 6.14 32.77
N LEU A 48 5.94 6.17 33.09
CA LEU A 48 5.07 7.35 32.93
C LEU A 48 5.26 8.47 33.98
N ARG A 49 6.22 8.34 34.91
CA ARG A 49 6.50 9.37 35.93
C ARG A 49 7.78 10.18 35.68
N ALA A 50 8.57 9.84 34.65
CA ALA A 50 9.85 10.48 34.36
C ALA A 50 9.80 11.62 33.34
N LEU A 51 8.68 11.81 32.62
CA LEU A 51 8.59 12.75 31.48
C LEU A 51 7.84 14.07 31.75
N PHE A 52 7.34 14.32 32.97
CA PHE A 52 6.57 15.54 33.23
C PHE A 52 6.89 16.20 34.60
N PRO A 53 7.97 16.98 34.72
CA PRO A 53 8.00 18.05 35.70
C PRO A 53 7.13 19.20 35.17
N ALA A 54 6.05 19.51 35.87
CA ALA A 54 5.19 20.64 35.56
C ALA A 54 6.00 21.96 35.56
N ARG A 55 5.87 22.77 34.50
CA ARG A 55 6.04 24.23 34.62
C ARG A 55 5.40 25.05 33.51
N THR A 56 5.25 26.31 33.88
CA THR A 56 4.35 27.38 33.48
C THR A 56 4.66 28.05 32.15
N VAL A 57 3.60 28.56 31.52
CA VAL A 57 3.58 29.34 30.28
C VAL A 57 4.26 30.70 30.43
N SER A 58 5.12 31.06 29.48
CA SER A 58 5.37 32.45 29.07
C SER A 58 5.84 32.52 27.61
N ASP A 59 5.49 33.63 26.97
CA ASP A 59 5.24 33.88 25.54
C ASP A 59 6.45 34.40 24.71
N SER A 60 6.30 34.36 23.36
CA SER A 60 6.96 35.16 22.28
C SER A 60 8.44 34.87 21.97
N SER A 61 8.99 34.74 20.74
CA SER A 61 8.67 35.08 19.32
C SER A 61 9.60 34.23 18.37
N PRO A 62 9.92 34.62 17.12
CA PRO A 62 9.11 34.60 15.89
C PRO A 62 9.70 33.70 14.76
N GLY A 63 8.82 33.23 13.87
CA GLY A 63 9.01 33.09 12.42
C GLY A 63 10.20 32.30 11.88
N ASP A 64 9.96 31.06 11.47
CA ASP A 64 10.77 30.41 10.43
C ASP A 64 9.89 30.13 9.20
N GLN A 65 10.09 30.94 8.17
CA GLN A 65 9.52 30.76 6.83
C GLN A 65 10.34 29.69 6.10
N ARG A 66 10.08 28.43 6.44
CA ARG A 66 10.46 27.26 5.62
C ARG A 66 9.25 26.32 5.53
N ALA A 67 8.20 26.81 4.89
CA ALA A 67 7.01 26.03 4.60
C ALA A 67 6.68 26.20 3.11
N ALA A 68 7.49 25.57 2.27
CA ALA A 68 7.15 25.20 0.91
C ALA A 68 8.06 24.02 0.53
N ASP A 69 7.44 22.92 0.10
CA ASP A 69 8.06 21.78 -0.60
C ASP A 69 8.83 20.79 0.30
N GLY A 70 8.09 20.01 1.10
CA GLY A 70 8.63 18.89 1.88
C GLY A 70 7.90 17.59 1.55
N HIS A 71 8.39 16.86 0.55
CA HIS A 71 8.13 15.43 0.35
C HIS A 71 9.49 14.77 0.13
N GLY A 72 9.92 13.89 1.04
CA GLY A 72 11.28 13.35 1.17
C GLY A 72 11.73 12.36 0.11
N GLY A 73 10.90 12.12 -0.91
CA GLY A 73 11.24 11.31 -2.07
C GLY A 73 11.48 12.18 -3.29
N GLN A 74 12.64 12.03 -3.95
CA GLN A 74 12.82 12.57 -5.29
C GLN A 74 11.84 11.86 -6.25
N PRO A 75 11.01 12.61 -7.01
CA PRO A 75 10.17 12.04 -8.05
C PRO A 75 11.00 11.25 -9.06
N TYR A 76 10.39 10.24 -9.68
CA TYR A 76 11.02 9.56 -10.81
C TYR A 76 11.28 10.54 -11.95
N ASP A 77 12.53 10.56 -12.45
CA ASP A 77 12.98 11.41 -13.55
C ASP A 77 13.27 10.55 -14.80
N PRO A 78 12.48 10.65 -15.89
CA PRO A 78 12.69 9.87 -17.11
C PRO A 78 13.96 10.27 -17.87
N ASP A 79 14.58 11.42 -17.57
CA ASP A 79 15.79 11.89 -18.22
C ASP A 79 17.07 11.51 -17.44
N ALA A 80 16.92 10.92 -16.25
CA ALA A 80 18.03 10.46 -15.42
C ALA A 80 18.55 9.08 -15.86
N ASN A 81 19.78 8.74 -15.47
CA ASN A 81 20.30 7.39 -15.65
C ASN A 81 19.73 6.47 -14.55
N HIS A 82 19.17 5.34 -14.96
CA HIS A 82 18.66 4.30 -14.07
C HIS A 82 19.47 3.00 -14.20
N HIS A 83 19.42 2.15 -13.17
CA HIS A 83 20.09 0.83 -13.17
C HIS A 83 19.27 -0.27 -13.87
N PHE A 84 18.27 0.10 -14.64
CA PHE A 84 17.39 -0.78 -15.40
C PHE A 84 16.98 -0.11 -16.73
N PRO A 85 16.53 -0.87 -17.74
CA PRO A 85 16.02 -0.30 -18.98
C PRO A 85 14.63 0.34 -18.76
N ASP A 86 14.52 1.64 -19.01
CA ASP A 86 13.34 2.44 -18.65
C ASP A 86 12.50 2.92 -19.84
N GLY A 87 12.89 2.61 -21.08
CA GLY A 87 12.18 3.05 -22.29
C GLY A 87 10.69 2.68 -22.30
N ARG A 88 10.37 1.39 -22.08
CA ARG A 88 8.98 0.91 -22.00
C ARG A 88 8.23 1.53 -20.83
N LEU A 89 8.90 1.68 -19.68
CA LEU A 89 8.35 2.34 -18.50
C LEU A 89 7.94 3.79 -18.81
N ASN A 90 8.80 4.55 -19.47
CA ASN A 90 8.57 5.97 -19.77
C ASN A 90 7.32 6.15 -20.66
N ASP A 91 7.15 5.28 -21.66
CA ASP A 91 5.94 5.27 -22.50
C ASP A 91 4.68 4.95 -21.69
N VAL A 92 4.73 3.92 -20.83
CA VAL A 92 3.61 3.53 -19.97
C VAL A 92 3.25 4.66 -18.98
N LEU A 93 4.24 5.30 -18.36
CA LEU A 93 4.02 6.43 -17.45
C LEU A 93 3.39 7.62 -18.16
N ALA A 94 3.83 7.94 -19.39
CA ALA A 94 3.22 8.99 -20.20
C ALA A 94 1.76 8.66 -20.50
N ARG A 95 1.45 7.39 -20.79
CA ARG A 95 0.08 6.94 -21.02
C ARG A 95 -0.78 7.06 -19.76
N LEU A 96 -0.34 6.52 -18.63
CA LEU A 96 -1.07 6.58 -17.35
C LEU A 96 -1.40 8.02 -16.92
N ARG A 97 -0.46 8.96 -17.14
CA ARG A 97 -0.64 10.38 -16.80
C ARG A 97 -1.64 11.09 -17.71
N SER A 98 -1.77 10.66 -18.96
CA SER A 98 -2.65 11.29 -19.96
C SER A 98 -4.00 10.60 -20.13
N ASP A 99 -4.15 9.38 -19.62
CA ASP A 99 -5.36 8.58 -19.78
C ASP A 99 -6.52 9.12 -18.90
N PRO A 100 -7.62 9.61 -19.50
CA PRO A 100 -8.68 10.28 -18.76
C PRO A 100 -9.46 9.33 -17.83
N GLU A 101 -9.56 8.04 -18.18
CA GLU A 101 -10.26 7.06 -17.34
C GLU A 101 -9.44 6.72 -16.10
N VAL A 102 -8.11 6.56 -16.26
CA VAL A 102 -7.20 6.39 -15.12
C VAL A 102 -7.30 7.61 -14.21
N GLN A 103 -7.12 8.83 -14.72
CA GLN A 103 -7.15 10.04 -13.89
C GLN A 103 -8.49 10.22 -13.16
N ALA A 104 -9.62 10.05 -13.85
CA ALA A 104 -10.94 10.15 -13.22
C ALA A 104 -11.17 9.07 -12.16
N THR A 105 -10.66 7.85 -12.39
CA THR A 105 -10.73 6.77 -11.39
C THR A 105 -9.95 7.15 -10.14
N LEU A 106 -8.73 7.68 -10.30
CA LEU A 106 -7.89 8.06 -9.17
C LEU A 106 -8.51 9.17 -8.32
N GLU A 107 -9.12 10.17 -8.96
CA GLU A 107 -9.86 11.22 -8.26
C GLU A 107 -11.08 10.66 -7.50
N ALA A 108 -11.80 9.72 -8.10
CA ALA A 108 -13.01 9.14 -7.52
C ALA A 108 -12.76 8.30 -6.25
N GLN A 109 -11.57 7.71 -6.10
CA GLN A 109 -11.20 6.88 -4.93
C GLN A 109 -11.44 7.61 -3.60
N ASN A 110 -11.10 8.90 -3.56
CA ASN A 110 -11.17 9.71 -2.34
C ASN A 110 -12.61 9.94 -1.84
N VAL A 111 -13.65 9.76 -2.66
CA VAL A 111 -15.03 9.92 -2.17
C VAL A 111 -15.35 8.92 -1.06
N ASN A 112 -14.96 7.65 -1.22
CA ASN A 112 -15.19 6.64 -0.19
C ASN A 112 -14.21 6.77 0.97
N ALA A 113 -12.91 6.85 0.67
CA ALA A 113 -11.88 6.89 1.70
C ALA A 113 -11.94 8.17 2.55
N VAL A 114 -11.93 9.34 1.89
CA VAL A 114 -11.84 10.66 2.54
C VAL A 114 -13.22 11.17 2.92
N VAL A 115 -14.13 11.35 1.96
CA VAL A 115 -15.39 12.07 2.22
C VAL A 115 -16.34 11.25 3.11
N ARG A 116 -16.52 9.95 2.82
CA ARG A 116 -17.49 9.10 3.53
C ARG A 116 -16.94 8.54 4.83
N LYS A 117 -15.71 8.02 4.83
CA LYS A 117 -15.12 7.35 6.00
C LYS A 117 -14.16 8.24 6.80
N GLY A 118 -13.67 9.34 6.23
CA GLY A 118 -12.75 10.24 6.92
C GLY A 118 -11.35 9.64 7.14
N TYR A 119 -10.87 8.83 6.21
CA TYR A 119 -9.48 8.38 6.15
C TYR A 119 -8.63 9.34 5.32
N ASN A 120 -7.33 9.11 5.32
CA ASN A 120 -6.36 9.88 4.56
C ASN A 120 -6.58 9.79 3.05
N ASP A 121 -5.85 10.65 2.33
CA ASP A 121 -5.80 10.64 0.88
C ASP A 121 -5.29 9.30 0.36
N HIS A 122 -6.05 8.70 -0.54
CA HIS A 122 -5.69 7.53 -1.36
C HIS A 122 -5.92 7.83 -2.85
N GLY A 123 -5.89 9.12 -3.21
CA GLY A 123 -6.08 9.60 -4.58
C GLY A 123 -4.76 9.95 -5.25
N PRO A 124 -4.76 10.87 -6.24
CA PRO A 124 -3.61 11.11 -7.11
C PRO A 124 -2.29 11.44 -6.40
N THR A 125 -2.33 12.12 -5.25
CA THR A 125 -1.11 12.48 -4.51
C THR A 125 -0.47 11.26 -3.86
N HIS A 126 -1.24 10.45 -3.13
CA HIS A 126 -0.77 9.17 -2.59
C HIS A 126 -0.19 8.28 -3.69
N ILE A 127 -0.94 8.10 -4.78
CA ILE A 127 -0.53 7.24 -5.91
C ILE A 127 0.78 7.70 -6.55
N ALA A 128 0.96 9.01 -6.75
CA ALA A 128 2.22 9.54 -7.28
C ALA A 128 3.41 9.22 -6.35
N ILE A 129 3.22 9.42 -5.05
CA ILE A 129 4.24 9.16 -4.04
C ILE A 129 4.60 7.67 -3.99
N VAL A 130 3.60 6.77 -3.94
CA VAL A 130 3.84 5.31 -3.91
C VAL A 130 4.60 4.86 -5.15
N ARG A 131 4.17 5.31 -6.33
CA ARG A 131 4.83 4.98 -7.59
C ARG A 131 6.27 5.46 -7.64
N ASP A 132 6.53 6.71 -7.24
CA ASP A 132 7.88 7.28 -7.28
C ASP A 132 8.81 6.54 -6.29
N ARG A 133 8.31 6.20 -5.09
CA ARG A 133 9.06 5.38 -4.13
C ARG A 133 9.27 3.95 -4.60
N ALA A 134 8.29 3.35 -5.29
CA ALA A 134 8.41 2.01 -5.85
C ALA A 134 9.51 1.96 -6.92
N LEU A 135 9.54 2.92 -7.85
CA LEU A 135 10.57 3.02 -8.89
C LEU A 135 11.96 3.32 -8.30
N ARG A 136 12.03 4.18 -7.26
CA ARG A 136 13.28 4.44 -6.55
C ARG A 136 13.79 3.19 -5.81
N LEU A 137 12.89 2.45 -5.17
CA LEU A 137 13.23 1.21 -4.49
C LEU A 137 13.74 0.17 -5.48
N TYR A 138 13.07 0.04 -6.64
CA TYR A 138 13.50 -0.82 -7.73
C TYR A 138 14.90 -0.44 -8.23
N ASP A 139 15.15 0.84 -8.56
CA ASP A 139 16.46 1.34 -9.00
C ASP A 139 17.60 0.96 -8.04
N LEU A 140 17.41 1.19 -6.74
CA LEU A 140 18.42 0.86 -5.72
C LEU A 140 18.65 -0.65 -5.57
N LEU A 141 17.60 -1.46 -5.69
CA LEU A 141 17.73 -2.93 -5.66
C LEU A 141 18.49 -3.44 -6.89
N LYS A 142 18.22 -2.89 -8.08
CA LYS A 142 18.96 -3.21 -9.30
C LYS A 142 20.42 -2.77 -9.24
N ALA A 143 20.69 -1.58 -8.69
CA ALA A 143 22.04 -1.12 -8.39
C ALA A 143 22.80 -2.08 -7.46
N GLY A 144 22.10 -2.68 -6.49
CA GLY A 144 22.62 -3.71 -5.58
C GLY A 144 22.71 -5.12 -6.18
N GLY A 145 22.41 -5.30 -7.47
CA GLY A 145 22.47 -6.59 -8.15
C GLY A 145 21.39 -7.59 -7.76
N VAL A 146 20.24 -7.12 -7.28
CA VAL A 146 19.10 -7.99 -6.93
C VAL A 146 18.39 -8.44 -8.21
N GLU A 147 18.27 -9.75 -8.39
CA GLU A 147 17.51 -10.36 -9.49
C GLU A 147 16.03 -10.50 -9.10
N PHE A 148 15.14 -10.07 -10.00
CA PHE A 148 13.69 -10.17 -9.84
C PHE A 148 13.15 -11.43 -10.50
N ASP A 149 11.96 -11.83 -10.10
CA ASP A 149 11.36 -13.12 -10.43
C ASP A 149 10.05 -13.01 -11.22
N GLY A 150 9.21 -12.01 -10.98
CA GLY A 150 7.89 -11.91 -11.65
C GLY A 150 7.99 -11.88 -13.18
N ALA A 151 8.67 -10.88 -13.74
CA ALA A 151 8.85 -10.79 -15.19
C ALA A 151 9.68 -11.97 -15.75
N ARG A 152 10.80 -12.27 -15.08
CA ARG A 152 11.76 -13.30 -15.51
C ARG A 152 11.13 -14.70 -15.59
N GLU A 153 10.32 -15.10 -14.62
CA GLU A 153 9.71 -16.43 -14.57
C GLU A 153 8.55 -16.60 -15.57
N GLN A 154 7.98 -15.49 -16.02
CA GLN A 154 7.05 -15.44 -17.15
C GLN A 154 7.77 -15.41 -18.53
N GLY A 155 9.10 -15.33 -18.54
CA GLY A 155 9.90 -15.20 -19.75
C GLY A 155 9.75 -13.83 -20.43
N LEU A 156 9.49 -12.78 -19.65
CA LEU A 156 9.49 -11.38 -20.09
C LEU A 156 10.90 -10.79 -19.97
N ASP A 157 11.10 -9.62 -20.59
CA ASP A 157 12.38 -8.90 -20.50
C ASP A 157 12.51 -8.18 -19.15
N GLU A 158 13.74 -7.89 -18.73
CA GLU A 158 14.01 -7.06 -17.55
C GLU A 158 13.32 -5.68 -17.61
N ALA A 159 13.17 -5.12 -18.81
CA ALA A 159 12.47 -3.86 -19.02
C ALA A 159 10.99 -3.89 -18.57
N ASP A 160 10.40 -5.09 -18.45
CA ASP A 160 9.00 -5.27 -18.07
C ASP A 160 8.81 -5.31 -16.54
N GLU A 161 9.88 -5.56 -15.77
CA GLU A 161 9.85 -5.50 -14.29
C GLU A 161 9.36 -4.12 -13.83
N ALA A 162 9.95 -3.05 -14.38
CA ALA A 162 9.59 -1.68 -14.04
C ALA A 162 8.18 -1.30 -14.50
N VAL A 163 7.72 -1.86 -15.62
CA VAL A 163 6.35 -1.66 -16.14
C VAL A 163 5.33 -2.28 -15.19
N VAL A 164 5.55 -3.52 -14.74
CA VAL A 164 4.69 -4.18 -13.73
C VAL A 164 4.63 -3.35 -12.45
N VAL A 165 5.78 -2.90 -11.94
CA VAL A 165 5.86 -2.06 -10.72
C VAL A 165 5.07 -0.76 -10.90
N ALA A 166 5.23 -0.06 -12.02
CA ALA A 166 4.57 1.22 -12.26
C ALA A 166 3.05 1.09 -12.45
N LEU A 167 2.60 0.08 -13.21
CA LEU A 167 1.17 -0.21 -13.39
C LEU A 167 0.52 -0.58 -12.06
N ALA A 168 1.15 -1.49 -11.30
CA ALA A 168 0.63 -1.94 -10.03
C ALA A 168 0.59 -0.80 -9.00
N ALA A 169 1.68 -0.05 -8.83
CA ALA A 169 1.72 1.09 -7.91
C ALA A 169 0.69 2.17 -8.28
N THR A 170 0.40 2.36 -9.57
CA THR A 170 -0.61 3.33 -10.02
C THR A 170 -2.04 2.86 -9.74
N LEU A 171 -2.31 1.56 -9.86
CA LEU A 171 -3.67 1.01 -9.82
C LEU A 171 -4.01 0.27 -8.51
N HIS A 172 -3.08 0.13 -7.56
CA HIS A 172 -3.26 -0.75 -6.40
C HIS A 172 -4.52 -0.44 -5.56
N ASP A 173 -4.87 0.84 -5.42
CA ASP A 173 -5.95 1.29 -4.56
C ASP A 173 -7.28 1.51 -5.30
N VAL A 174 -7.39 1.26 -6.61
CA VAL A 174 -8.57 1.69 -7.40
C VAL A 174 -9.89 1.10 -6.88
N GLY A 175 -9.84 -0.03 -6.16
CA GLY A 175 -10.96 -0.61 -5.43
C GLY A 175 -11.63 0.32 -4.42
N HIS A 176 -10.96 1.39 -3.99
CA HIS A 176 -11.56 2.45 -3.18
C HIS A 176 -12.75 3.13 -3.84
N VAL A 177 -12.89 3.13 -5.17
CA VAL A 177 -14.13 3.63 -5.82
C VAL A 177 -15.36 2.79 -5.47
N VAL A 178 -15.17 1.52 -5.11
CA VAL A 178 -16.23 0.62 -4.65
C VAL A 178 -16.39 0.73 -3.15
N HIS A 179 -15.33 0.43 -2.40
CA HIS A 179 -15.35 0.44 -0.94
C HIS A 179 -13.95 0.51 -0.35
N ARG A 180 -13.84 0.97 0.91
CA ARG A 180 -12.56 1.01 1.61
C ARG A 180 -12.12 -0.38 2.09
N ASP A 181 -13.05 -1.09 2.72
CA ASP A 181 -12.79 -2.40 3.28
C ASP A 181 -12.65 -3.39 2.11
N ARG A 182 -11.60 -4.23 2.13
CA ARG A 182 -11.25 -5.16 1.04
C ARG A 182 -10.99 -4.49 -0.33
N HIS A 183 -10.51 -3.24 -0.32
CA HIS A 183 -10.22 -2.50 -1.56
C HIS A 183 -9.26 -3.26 -2.48
N SER A 184 -8.24 -3.95 -1.95
CA SER A 184 -7.32 -4.79 -2.73
C SER A 184 -8.06 -5.78 -3.65
N TYR A 185 -9.06 -6.49 -3.13
CA TYR A 185 -9.87 -7.43 -3.91
C TYR A 185 -10.79 -6.74 -4.93
N TYR A 186 -11.30 -5.54 -4.61
CA TYR A 186 -12.09 -4.74 -5.56
C TYR A 186 -11.22 -4.08 -6.64
N SER A 187 -9.94 -3.84 -6.36
CA SER A 187 -8.98 -3.30 -7.33
C SER A 187 -8.76 -4.28 -8.47
N ILE A 188 -8.74 -5.59 -8.21
CA ILE A 188 -8.49 -6.62 -9.24
C ILE A 188 -9.39 -6.51 -10.48
N PRO A 189 -10.74 -6.58 -10.37
CA PRO A 189 -11.60 -6.49 -11.55
C PRO A 189 -11.56 -5.11 -12.23
N LEU A 190 -11.33 -4.03 -11.49
CA LEU A 190 -11.25 -2.67 -12.05
C LEU A 190 -9.95 -2.47 -12.82
N ALA A 191 -8.83 -2.83 -12.20
CA ALA A 191 -7.51 -2.78 -12.81
C ALA A 191 -7.43 -3.73 -14.00
N ALA A 192 -8.04 -4.92 -13.94
CA ALA A 192 -8.04 -5.87 -15.05
C ALA A 192 -8.60 -5.25 -16.34
N ASN A 193 -9.70 -4.49 -16.27
CA ASN A 193 -10.29 -3.82 -17.42
C ASN A 193 -9.41 -2.68 -17.95
N LEU A 194 -8.81 -1.89 -17.05
CA LEU A 194 -7.88 -0.83 -17.43
C LEU A 194 -6.63 -1.41 -18.09
N LEU A 195 -6.09 -2.50 -17.55
CA LEU A 195 -4.91 -3.18 -18.06
C LEU A 195 -5.14 -3.78 -19.44
N ASP A 196 -6.29 -4.41 -19.70
CA ASP A 196 -6.61 -4.90 -21.05
C ASP A 196 -6.50 -3.77 -22.06
N ARG A 197 -7.15 -2.63 -21.79
CA ARG A 197 -7.11 -1.48 -22.68
C ARG A 197 -5.72 -0.84 -22.81
N LEU A 198 -5.01 -0.65 -21.70
CA LEU A 198 -3.70 -0.01 -21.69
C LEU A 198 -2.63 -0.85 -22.38
N LEU A 199 -2.69 -2.18 -22.23
CA LEU A 199 -1.73 -3.10 -22.85
C LEU A 199 -2.08 -3.38 -24.31
N ASP A 200 -3.37 -3.46 -24.68
CA ASP A 200 -3.79 -3.62 -26.09
C ASP A 200 -3.43 -2.42 -26.95
N GLU A 201 -3.41 -1.22 -26.38
CA GLU A 201 -3.00 0.02 -27.06
C GLU A 201 -1.47 0.23 -27.10
N SER A 202 -0.70 -0.66 -26.47
CA SER A 202 0.77 -0.61 -26.44
C SER A 202 1.37 -1.31 -27.66
N ASP A 203 2.31 -0.66 -28.34
CA ASP A 203 3.07 -1.27 -29.44
C ASP A 203 4.18 -2.23 -28.93
N HIS A 204 4.35 -2.36 -27.60
CA HIS A 204 5.44 -3.14 -27.00
C HIS A 204 5.15 -4.62 -26.84
N TYR A 205 3.88 -5.04 -26.82
CA TYR A 205 3.49 -6.37 -26.35
C TYR A 205 2.59 -7.11 -27.32
N ASP A 206 2.91 -8.36 -27.57
CA ASP A 206 1.95 -9.29 -28.15
C ASP A 206 0.89 -9.75 -27.12
N VAL A 207 -0.08 -10.53 -27.58
CA VAL A 207 -1.17 -11.01 -26.71
C VAL A 207 -0.65 -11.86 -25.53
N ALA A 208 0.38 -12.67 -25.75
CA ALA A 208 0.92 -13.52 -24.69
C ALA A 208 1.69 -12.70 -23.65
N GLU A 209 2.47 -11.72 -24.09
CA GLU A 209 3.21 -10.79 -23.23
C GLU A 209 2.25 -9.92 -22.42
N ALA A 210 1.22 -9.35 -23.05
CA ALA A 210 0.19 -8.56 -22.38
C ALA A 210 -0.51 -9.36 -21.26
N VAL A 211 -0.85 -10.63 -21.51
CA VAL A 211 -1.44 -11.51 -20.49
C VAL A 211 -0.51 -11.72 -19.30
N ARG A 212 0.80 -11.89 -19.54
CA ARG A 212 1.79 -12.10 -18.48
C ARG A 212 2.00 -10.84 -17.64
N ILE A 213 2.14 -9.68 -18.28
CA ILE A 213 2.28 -8.39 -17.59
C ILE A 213 1.03 -8.10 -16.76
N LYS A 214 -0.16 -8.34 -17.33
CA LYS A 214 -1.43 -8.22 -16.60
C LYS A 214 -1.45 -9.14 -15.37
N ALA A 215 -1.03 -10.39 -15.51
CA ALA A 215 -1.00 -11.35 -14.40
C ALA A 215 -0.10 -10.86 -13.25
N GLU A 216 1.14 -10.46 -13.55
CA GLU A 216 2.07 -9.96 -12.54
C GLU A 216 1.62 -8.64 -11.92
N THR A 217 1.02 -7.75 -12.72
CA THR A 217 0.45 -6.49 -12.23
C THR A 217 -0.70 -6.73 -11.25
N LEU A 218 -1.64 -7.62 -11.61
CA LEU A 218 -2.78 -7.93 -10.74
C LEU A 218 -2.34 -8.65 -9.45
N HIS A 219 -1.32 -9.50 -9.52
CA HIS A 219 -0.69 -10.12 -8.36
C HIS A 219 -0.09 -9.06 -7.42
N ALA A 220 0.70 -8.14 -7.95
CA ALA A 220 1.25 -7.03 -7.17
C ALA A 220 0.17 -6.12 -6.56
N ILE A 221 -0.91 -5.85 -7.30
CA ILE A 221 -2.09 -5.13 -6.78
C ILE A 221 -2.76 -5.90 -5.65
N LEU A 222 -2.90 -7.23 -5.72
CA LEU A 222 -3.51 -7.99 -4.63
C LEU A 222 -2.65 -7.93 -3.36
N CYS A 223 -1.34 -8.15 -3.52
CA CYS A 223 -0.39 -8.30 -2.43
C CYS A 223 0.10 -6.99 -1.81
N HIS A 224 -0.30 -5.82 -2.34
CA HIS A 224 0.09 -4.54 -1.74
C HIS A 224 -0.43 -4.43 -0.30
N HIS A 225 -1.60 -4.97 0.01
CA HIS A 225 -2.12 -5.03 1.38
C HIS A 225 -1.58 -6.25 2.13
N THR A 226 -1.69 -6.27 3.47
CA THR A 226 -0.98 -7.23 4.34
C THR A 226 -1.61 -8.62 4.40
N GLU A 227 -2.84 -8.84 3.92
CA GLU A 227 -3.48 -10.17 4.03
C GLU A 227 -2.87 -11.24 3.10
N GLU A 228 -2.36 -10.86 1.93
CA GLU A 228 -1.88 -11.79 0.91
C GLU A 228 -0.39 -11.62 0.65
N ASP A 229 0.43 -12.63 0.90
CA ASP A 229 1.88 -12.52 0.78
C ASP A 229 2.36 -12.39 -0.68
N PRO A 230 3.24 -11.42 -1.00
CA PRO A 230 3.92 -11.32 -2.27
C PRO A 230 4.67 -12.61 -2.60
N LEU A 231 4.43 -13.12 -3.81
CA LEU A 231 5.16 -14.24 -4.38
C LEU A 231 6.29 -13.80 -5.32
N THR A 232 6.40 -12.49 -5.59
CA THR A 232 7.43 -11.90 -6.46
C THR A 232 8.00 -10.65 -5.82
N LEU A 233 9.23 -10.29 -6.16
CA LEU A 233 9.88 -9.09 -5.64
C LEU A 233 9.22 -7.80 -6.16
N GLU A 234 8.64 -7.80 -7.36
CA GLU A 234 7.85 -6.69 -7.90
C GLU A 234 6.64 -6.39 -7.00
N ALA A 235 5.90 -7.42 -6.60
CA ALA A 235 4.80 -7.30 -5.65
C ALA A 235 5.31 -6.84 -4.25
N GLY A 236 6.47 -7.34 -3.83
CA GLY A 236 7.17 -6.91 -2.62
C GLY A 236 7.50 -5.41 -2.62
N ILE A 237 7.98 -4.88 -3.76
CA ILE A 237 8.25 -3.45 -3.93
C ILE A 237 6.98 -2.64 -3.72
N VAL A 238 5.88 -2.99 -4.39
CA VAL A 238 4.63 -2.23 -4.30
C VAL A 238 4.10 -2.22 -2.87
N ARG A 239 4.14 -3.36 -2.18
CA ARG A 239 3.77 -3.47 -0.76
C ARG A 239 4.61 -2.56 0.13
N VAL A 240 5.94 -2.58 -0.02
CA VAL A 240 6.83 -1.74 0.82
C VAL A 240 6.65 -0.26 0.47
N ALA A 241 6.56 0.08 -0.81
CA ALA A 241 6.43 1.46 -1.28
C ALA A 241 5.14 2.13 -0.78
N ASP A 242 4.02 1.40 -0.74
CA ASP A 242 2.78 1.88 -0.12
C ASP A 242 3.00 2.21 1.37
N GLY A 243 3.67 1.31 2.09
CA GLY A 243 4.04 1.51 3.48
C GLY A 243 4.93 2.73 3.75
N LEU A 244 5.67 3.23 2.74
CA LEU A 244 6.55 4.39 2.88
C LEU A 244 5.79 5.73 2.88
N ASP A 245 4.51 5.80 2.45
CA ASP A 245 3.68 7.02 2.50
C ASP A 245 3.18 7.36 3.90
N MET A 246 4.12 7.68 4.78
CA MET A 246 3.87 7.84 6.21
C MET A 246 4.30 9.20 6.79
N GLU A 247 4.83 10.09 5.96
CA GLU A 247 5.29 11.43 6.37
C GLU A 247 4.15 12.25 7.01
N ARG A 248 4.52 13.15 7.93
CA ARG A 248 3.58 14.05 8.59
C ARG A 248 2.76 14.83 7.56
N GLY A 249 1.49 15.02 7.86
CA GLY A 249 0.57 15.68 6.94
C GLY A 249 0.05 14.79 5.81
N ARG A 250 0.47 13.51 5.74
CA ARG A 250 -0.27 12.45 5.03
C ARG A 250 -1.44 11.92 5.85
N SER A 251 -1.36 12.03 7.17
CA SER A 251 -2.40 11.60 8.13
C SER A 251 -3.27 12.72 8.70
N ARG A 252 -3.97 13.48 7.86
CA ARG A 252 -4.61 14.77 8.27
C ARG A 252 -5.90 14.64 9.08
N ILE A 253 -6.69 13.57 8.90
CA ILE A 253 -8.08 13.57 9.38
C ILE A 253 -8.26 13.27 10.88
N PRO A 254 -7.52 12.33 11.51
CA PRO A 254 -7.69 12.06 12.94
C PRO A 254 -7.41 13.28 13.84
N TYR A 255 -6.44 14.11 13.45
CA TYR A 255 -6.07 15.33 14.18
C TYR A 255 -7.16 16.40 14.11
N GLN A 256 -7.73 16.64 12.91
CA GLN A 256 -8.79 17.62 12.72
C GLN A 256 -10.08 17.26 13.49
N LYS A 257 -10.30 15.98 13.76
CA LYS A 257 -11.40 15.48 14.61
C LYS A 257 -11.09 15.49 16.10
N GLY A 258 -9.94 16.03 16.52
CA GLY A 258 -9.56 16.17 17.94
C GLY A 258 -9.02 14.88 18.58
N GLY A 259 -8.59 13.90 17.78
CA GLY A 259 -7.93 12.70 18.26
C GLY A 259 -6.64 13.04 19.01
N ARG A 260 -6.48 12.52 20.23
CA ARG A 260 -5.27 12.65 21.07
C ARG A 260 -4.66 11.29 21.41
N GLY A 261 -4.93 10.29 20.57
CA GLY A 261 -4.40 8.93 20.71
C GLY A 261 -2.98 8.79 20.16
N ILE A 262 -2.34 7.66 20.47
CA ILE A 262 -0.98 7.36 20.01
C ILE A 262 -0.87 7.41 18.48
N ASP A 263 -1.91 6.96 17.77
CA ASP A 263 -1.98 6.97 16.30
C ASP A 263 -1.90 8.38 15.72
N THR A 264 -2.51 9.37 16.40
CA THR A 264 -2.45 10.76 15.95
C THR A 264 -1.07 11.35 16.22
N LEU A 265 -0.48 11.04 17.37
CA LEU A 265 0.84 11.53 17.76
C LEU A 265 1.96 10.95 16.87
N SER A 266 1.93 9.64 16.62
CA SER A 266 2.91 8.94 15.78
C SER A 266 2.84 9.45 14.33
N SER A 267 1.62 9.65 13.80
CA SER A 267 1.38 10.17 12.44
C SER A 267 1.95 11.56 12.14
N GLN A 268 2.31 12.32 13.18
CA GLN A 268 2.92 13.65 13.08
C GLN A 268 4.42 13.63 13.41
N ALA A 269 4.93 12.49 13.86
CA ALA A 269 6.30 12.36 14.30
C ALA A 269 7.28 12.13 13.14
N ILE A 270 6.84 11.56 12.02
CA ILE A 270 7.69 11.34 10.84
C ILE A 270 7.83 12.64 10.04
N ARG A 271 9.03 13.22 9.99
CA ARG A 271 9.32 14.42 9.21
C ARG A 271 9.55 14.09 7.75
N ASP A 272 10.37 13.08 7.49
CA ASP A 272 10.89 12.76 6.17
C ASP A 272 11.17 11.26 6.05
N VAL A 273 10.95 10.70 4.86
CA VAL A 273 11.31 9.31 4.54
C VAL A 273 12.13 9.29 3.26
N THR A 274 13.40 8.91 3.38
CA THR A 274 14.36 8.89 2.27
C THR A 274 14.79 7.46 1.93
N LEU A 275 14.92 7.17 0.63
CA LEU A 275 15.51 5.93 0.12
C LEU A 275 16.93 6.20 -0.38
N ALA A 276 17.90 5.57 0.27
CA ALA A 276 19.33 5.73 -0.04
C ALA A 276 20.00 4.37 -0.30
N PRO A 277 21.11 4.34 -1.06
CA PRO A 277 21.95 3.14 -1.13
C PRO A 277 22.56 2.84 0.24
N GLY A 278 22.75 1.56 0.56
CA GLY A 278 23.45 1.11 1.76
C GLY A 278 24.75 0.37 1.46
N ASP A 279 25.61 0.28 2.48
CA ASP A 279 26.89 -0.44 2.39
C ASP A 279 26.70 -1.96 2.48
N ASP A 280 25.97 -2.44 3.49
CA ASP A 280 25.76 -3.87 3.75
C ASP A 280 24.45 -4.42 3.15
N THR A 281 23.49 -3.53 2.90
CA THR A 281 22.18 -3.84 2.30
C THR A 281 21.95 -2.90 1.12
N PRO A 282 21.41 -3.37 -0.03
CA PRO A 282 21.18 -2.53 -1.20
C PRO A 282 20.44 -1.22 -0.90
N VAL A 283 19.47 -1.27 0.03
CA VAL A 283 18.61 -0.13 0.34
C VAL A 283 18.65 0.18 1.84
N VAL A 284 18.78 1.46 2.17
CA VAL A 284 18.52 2.02 3.49
C VAL A 284 17.30 2.93 3.40
N VAL A 285 16.28 2.65 4.21
CA VAL A 285 15.16 3.55 4.46
C VAL A 285 15.54 4.41 5.66
N GLU A 286 15.86 5.67 5.41
CA GLU A 286 16.12 6.64 6.47
C GLU A 286 14.83 7.36 6.84
N ILE A 287 14.43 7.24 8.10
CA ILE A 287 13.20 7.80 8.64
C ILE A 287 13.57 8.86 9.64
N GLU A 288 13.30 10.10 9.30
CA GLU A 288 13.57 11.21 10.17
C GLU A 288 12.36 11.55 11.03
N MET A 289 12.57 11.66 12.34
CA MET A 289 11.49 11.84 13.31
C MET A 289 11.72 13.06 14.19
N VAL A 290 10.64 13.74 14.57
CA VAL A 290 10.66 14.88 15.50
C VAL A 290 10.39 14.47 16.95
N ASN A 291 10.06 13.21 17.21
CA ASN A 291 9.97 12.60 18.54
C ASN A 291 9.86 11.06 18.43
N ALA A 292 10.06 10.36 19.55
CA ALA A 292 10.08 8.90 19.60
C ALA A 292 8.72 8.22 19.28
N ALA A 293 7.58 8.94 19.29
CA ALA A 293 6.30 8.33 18.94
C ALA A 293 6.25 7.86 17.48
N GLY A 294 7.12 8.37 16.61
CA GLY A 294 7.22 7.92 15.21
C GLY A 294 7.56 6.45 15.08
N VAL A 295 8.27 5.88 16.07
CA VAL A 295 8.61 4.44 16.08
C VAL A 295 7.36 3.57 15.97
N TYR A 296 6.23 3.95 16.57
CA TYR A 296 4.98 3.20 16.45
C TYR A 296 4.44 3.14 15.02
N GLN A 297 4.64 4.19 14.23
CA GLN A 297 4.22 4.21 12.83
C GLN A 297 5.16 3.38 11.96
N VAL A 298 6.47 3.43 12.23
CA VAL A 298 7.43 2.57 11.54
C VAL A 298 7.14 1.10 11.81
N ASP A 299 6.87 0.74 13.06
CA ASP A 299 6.61 -0.64 13.48
C ASP A 299 5.27 -1.16 12.97
N GLY A 300 4.18 -0.39 13.15
CA GLY A 300 2.83 -0.81 12.78
C GLY A 300 2.47 -0.65 11.30
N LEU A 301 3.29 0.02 10.49
CA LEU A 301 3.04 0.19 9.05
C LEU A 301 4.16 -0.40 8.21
N LEU A 302 5.36 0.18 8.29
CA LEU A 302 6.44 -0.20 7.36
C LEU A 302 7.01 -1.58 7.66
N LYS A 303 7.26 -1.90 8.93
CA LYS A 303 7.79 -3.22 9.30
C LYS A 303 6.81 -4.34 9.00
N GLU A 304 5.52 -4.11 9.22
CA GLU A 304 4.49 -5.08 8.83
C GLU A 304 4.47 -5.31 7.32
N LYS A 305 4.57 -4.24 6.51
CA LYS A 305 4.65 -4.32 5.05
C LYS A 305 5.96 -4.95 4.56
N LEU A 306 7.08 -4.70 5.24
CA LEU A 306 8.38 -5.29 4.89
C LEU A 306 8.44 -6.77 5.24
N ARG A 307 7.81 -7.20 6.33
CA ARG A 307 7.78 -8.61 6.73
C ARG A 307 6.96 -9.42 5.73
N GLY A 308 7.57 -10.47 5.19
CA GLY A 308 6.90 -11.32 4.18
C GLY A 308 6.84 -10.70 2.78
N SER A 309 7.48 -9.55 2.54
CA SER A 309 7.56 -8.95 1.20
C SER A 309 8.60 -9.58 0.27
N GLY A 310 9.47 -10.46 0.79
CA GLY A 310 10.68 -10.91 0.09
C GLY A 310 11.85 -9.92 0.19
N LEU A 311 11.62 -8.66 0.59
CA LEU A 311 12.63 -7.60 0.64
C LEU A 311 13.35 -7.46 1.99
N THR A 312 12.97 -8.22 3.02
CA THR A 312 13.54 -8.10 4.39
C THR A 312 15.07 -8.19 4.44
N LYS A 313 15.71 -8.95 3.55
CA LYS A 313 17.18 -9.08 3.50
C LYS A 313 17.88 -7.97 2.70
N HIS A 314 17.12 -7.17 1.96
CA HIS A 314 17.64 -6.17 1.04
C HIS A 314 17.44 -4.73 1.54
N VAL A 315 16.55 -4.54 2.50
CA VAL A 315 16.13 -3.24 3.01
C VAL A 315 16.45 -3.15 4.50
N ARG A 316 17.23 -2.14 4.87
CA ARG A 316 17.50 -1.79 6.27
C ARG A 316 16.74 -0.51 6.64
N ILE A 317 16.08 -0.49 7.80
CA ILE A 317 15.36 0.69 8.29
C ILE A 317 16.20 1.38 9.38
N VAL A 318 16.44 2.66 9.20
CA VAL A 318 17.16 3.51 10.16
C VAL A 318 16.27 4.67 10.55
N ALA A 319 15.99 4.81 11.84
CA ALA A 319 15.23 5.92 12.38
C ALA A 319 16.15 6.91 13.10
N VAL A 320 16.08 8.18 12.74
CA VAL A 320 16.88 9.28 13.32
C VAL A 320 15.94 10.30 13.96
N ASN A 321 16.20 10.68 15.21
CA ASN A 321 15.42 11.73 15.88
C ASN A 321 16.20 13.03 15.83
N THR A 322 15.57 14.10 15.33
CA THR A 322 16.26 15.38 15.07
C THR A 322 16.01 16.46 16.10
N LYS A 323 15.34 16.15 17.23
CA LYS A 323 15.27 17.07 18.37
C LYS A 323 16.50 16.97 19.28
N THR A 324 17.18 18.10 19.42
CA THR A 324 18.41 18.29 20.21
C THR A 324 18.21 18.26 21.73
N ASP A 325 16.96 18.35 22.21
CA ASP A 325 16.62 18.45 23.65
C ASP A 325 16.09 17.14 24.27
N ASP A 326 16.00 16.04 23.51
CA ASP A 326 15.50 14.74 24.00
C ASP A 326 16.59 13.66 23.83
N PRO A 327 17.39 13.36 24.86
CA PRO A 327 18.57 12.49 24.76
C PRO A 327 18.23 10.99 24.66
N LEU A 328 16.95 10.63 24.55
CA LEU A 328 16.50 9.23 24.65
C LEU A 328 16.66 8.43 23.35
N VAL A 329 16.83 9.07 22.19
CA VAL A 329 16.95 8.41 20.89
C VAL A 329 17.77 9.32 19.97
N GLU A 330 19.05 9.02 19.69
CA GLU A 330 19.83 9.77 18.68
C GLU A 330 19.76 9.09 17.30
N ARG A 331 19.85 7.75 17.26
CA ARG A 331 19.71 6.91 16.07
C ARG A 331 19.33 5.50 16.50
N ILE A 332 18.33 4.88 15.87
CA ILE A 332 17.91 3.51 16.13
C ILE A 332 17.86 2.74 14.81
N GLU A 333 18.47 1.57 14.79
CA GLU A 333 18.25 0.57 13.75
C GLU A 333 17.03 -0.27 14.15
N LEU A 334 16.09 -0.40 13.23
CA LEU A 334 14.78 -1.00 13.46
C LEU A 334 14.63 -2.29 12.67
#